data_AF-A0A6G0HNI1-F1
#
_entry.id   AF-A0A6G0HNI1-F1
#
_cell.length_a   1.000
_cell.length_b   1.000
_cell.length_c   1.000
_cell.angle_alpha   90.00
_cell.angle_beta   90.00
_cell.angle_gamma   90.00
#
_symmetry.space_group_name_H-M   'P 1'
#
loop_
_entity.id
_entity.type
_entity.pdbx_description
1 polymer ?
#
loop_
_entity_poly.entity_id
_entity_poly.type
_entity_poly.pdbx_seq_one_letter_code
_entity_poly.pdbx_strand_id
1 'polypeptide(L)'
;MLTADVHFLSRHVIVLPAFVEQPTLFGGLEPRRRCCYSLTGAMQFSGRRRKINANPQTELYGHALQFYGQPPLENISLSEFETFAVDRLKLLKTIENLGVSYVKLSEQYSKKLEAEFKTLSFPYRPEADDRKTQTGPSELEKRRKDHISHFILRLAYCQTEDLRRWFIQQEVDLFRYRFNNLPPKQKLEFLHRNNLQYDTINVEEKKSLLDKLVNSSYAVSGITVEDQDFYKVPFQDALDLVRTRKVYLKAGYVYIPHQDIVTIVLNDFRTRLSKALALTARSLPAVHSDERLQPLLNHLGHAYVGQDYSIQKNVGKISLEQIDSLSGKSFPLCMRQLHQSLRENHHLRHGGRMQYGLFLKGIGLSLEQALQVLEVGVHKGQSGCRQV
;
A
#
# COMPACT_ATOMS: atom_id res chain seq x y z
N MET A 1 19.15 -33.91 32.77
CA MET A 1 19.86 -35.05 32.15
C MET A 1 18.85 -35.86 31.39
N LEU A 2 19.10 -36.10 30.09
CA LEU A 2 18.40 -37.03 29.17
C LEU A 2 16.96 -36.59 28.79
N THR A 3 16.44 -36.66 27.56
CA THR A 3 16.84 -37.18 26.22
C THR A 3 15.71 -36.73 25.27
N ALA A 4 16.01 -36.07 24.14
CA ALA A 4 16.18 -36.62 22.78
C ALA A 4 14.86 -36.86 21.99
N ASP A 5 14.79 -36.15 20.85
CA ASP A 5 14.19 -36.45 19.54
C ASP A 5 12.69 -36.79 19.38
N VAL A 6 12.02 -36.11 18.44
CA VAL A 6 11.85 -36.57 17.04
C VAL A 6 11.25 -35.44 16.19
N HIS A 7 12.02 -35.02 15.17
CA HIS A 7 11.56 -34.32 13.98
C HIS A 7 10.55 -35.18 13.19
N PHE A 8 9.42 -34.62 12.71
CA PHE A 8 8.99 -34.72 11.31
C PHE A 8 7.68 -33.93 11.04
N LEU A 9 7.59 -33.37 9.82
CA LEU A 9 6.43 -32.74 9.15
C LEU A 9 6.08 -31.27 9.48
N SER A 10 6.79 -30.33 8.84
CA SER A 10 6.25 -29.57 7.68
C SER A 10 7.24 -28.46 7.28
N ARG A 11 8.06 -28.73 6.25
CA ARG A 11 9.18 -27.87 5.81
C ARG A 11 8.78 -26.70 4.89
N HIS A 12 7.50 -26.37 4.73
CA HIS A 12 7.02 -25.44 3.69
C HIS A 12 6.15 -24.27 4.19
N VAL A 13 6.14 -24.04 5.49
CA VAL A 13 5.21 -23.10 6.12
C VAL A 13 5.97 -22.00 6.84
N ILE A 14 5.68 -20.73 6.51
CA ILE A 14 6.12 -19.56 7.27
C ILE A 14 4.96 -19.15 8.18
N VAL A 15 5.21 -19.14 9.49
CA VAL A 15 4.33 -18.54 10.48
C VAL A 15 4.73 -17.07 10.59
N LEU A 16 3.85 -16.13 10.22
CA LEU A 16 4.06 -14.72 10.54
C LEU A 16 3.98 -14.55 12.07
N PRO A 17 5.01 -13.99 12.75
CA PRO A 17 4.98 -13.86 14.20
C PRO A 17 3.82 -12.98 14.65
N ALA A 18 2.91 -13.56 15.44
CA ALA A 18 1.84 -12.86 16.11
C ALA A 18 2.43 -12.03 17.26
N PHE A 19 2.60 -10.72 17.06
CA PHE A 19 2.92 -9.82 18.17
C PHE A 19 1.64 -9.49 18.92
N VAL A 20 1.35 -10.30 19.94
CA VAL A 20 0.24 -10.11 20.87
C VAL A 20 0.53 -8.87 21.73
N GLU A 21 -0.39 -7.90 21.72
CA GLU A 21 -0.44 -6.84 22.73
C GLU A 21 -0.69 -7.48 24.10
N GLN A 22 0.28 -7.40 25.01
CA GLN A 22 0.01 -7.61 26.43
C GLN A 22 -0.55 -6.30 27.02
N PRO A 23 -1.78 -6.28 27.56
CA PRO A 23 -2.26 -5.13 28.30
C PRO A 23 -1.49 -5.05 29.62
N THR A 24 -0.79 -3.94 29.81
CA THR A 24 -0.17 -3.58 31.09
C THR A 24 -1.29 -3.24 32.08
N LEU A 25 -1.33 -4.00 33.17
CA LEU A 25 -2.20 -3.79 34.32
C LEU A 25 -1.84 -2.46 35.01
N PHE A 26 -2.77 -1.52 35.01
CA PHE A 26 -2.85 -0.48 36.04
C PHE A 26 -4.26 -0.53 36.65
N GLY A 27 -4.28 -0.75 37.97
CA GLY A 27 -5.48 -1.06 38.73
C GLY A 27 -6.39 0.14 39.01
N GLY A 28 -7.65 -0.16 39.27
CA GLY A 28 -8.64 0.83 39.72
C GLY A 28 -10.07 0.29 39.77
N LEU A 29 -10.40 -0.35 40.89
CA LEU A 29 -11.72 -0.37 41.57
C LEU A 29 -12.97 -0.88 40.81
N GLU A 30 -13.41 -2.09 41.21
CA GLU A 30 -14.80 -2.57 41.09
C GLU A 30 -15.80 -1.64 41.80
N PRO A 31 -17.09 -1.71 41.42
CA PRO A 31 -18.01 -2.29 42.39
C PRO A 31 -19.00 -3.34 41.86
N ARG A 32 -19.42 -4.15 42.84
CA ARG A 32 -20.23 -5.38 42.83
C ARG A 32 -21.71 -5.24 42.40
N ARG A 33 -22.17 -6.35 41.79
CA ARG A 33 -23.48 -7.06 41.94
C ARG A 33 -24.78 -6.34 41.53
N ARG A 34 -25.56 -7.01 40.64
CA ARG A 34 -26.74 -7.82 41.04
C ARG A 34 -27.27 -8.65 39.86
N CYS A 35 -27.40 -9.94 40.11
CA CYS A 35 -28.18 -10.89 39.34
C CYS A 35 -29.64 -10.77 39.83
N CYS A 36 -30.59 -10.53 38.93
CA CYS A 36 -32.01 -10.72 39.20
C CYS A 36 -32.62 -11.51 38.05
N TYR A 37 -33.13 -12.67 38.42
CA TYR A 37 -33.91 -13.61 37.62
C TYR A 37 -35.38 -13.16 37.68
N SER A 38 -36.05 -13.09 36.54
CA SER A 38 -37.51 -13.11 36.48
C SER A 38 -37.96 -13.79 35.19
N LEU A 39 -38.52 -14.98 35.37
CA LEU A 39 -39.30 -15.75 34.41
C LEU A 39 -40.73 -15.21 34.36
N THR A 40 -41.24 -14.94 33.16
CA THR A 40 -42.66 -15.18 32.78
C THR A 40 -42.76 -15.22 31.26
N GLY A 41 -43.53 -16.19 30.76
CA GLY A 41 -43.41 -16.79 29.44
C GLY A 41 -44.13 -16.10 28.29
N ALA A 42 -43.75 -16.51 27.08
CA ALA A 42 -44.66 -16.81 25.98
C ALA A 42 -43.93 -17.72 24.98
N MET A 43 -44.44 -18.95 24.81
CA MET A 43 -44.02 -19.87 23.76
C MET A 43 -44.46 -19.34 22.39
N GLN A 44 -43.51 -19.12 21.48
CA GLN A 44 -43.78 -19.15 20.04
C GLN A 44 -42.69 -19.96 19.32
N PHE A 45 -43.16 -20.71 18.33
CA PHE A 45 -42.55 -21.88 17.69
C PHE A 45 -41.06 -21.74 17.32
N SER A 46 -40.26 -22.70 17.79
CA SER A 46 -38.87 -22.89 17.41
C SER A 46 -38.75 -23.38 15.97
N GLY A 47 -38.70 -22.43 15.02
CA GLY A 47 -38.09 -22.67 13.72
C GLY A 47 -36.60 -22.93 13.94
N ARG A 48 -36.14 -24.16 13.72
CA ARG A 48 -34.75 -24.59 13.84
C ARG A 48 -33.90 -23.88 12.78
N ARG A 49 -33.53 -22.61 13.01
CA ARG A 49 -32.49 -21.93 12.24
C ARG A 49 -31.20 -22.68 12.55
N ARG A 50 -30.74 -23.49 11.59
CA ARG A 50 -29.37 -24.01 11.56
C ARG A 50 -28.45 -22.81 11.84
N LYS A 51 -27.76 -22.82 12.98
CA LYS A 51 -26.56 -22.00 13.17
C LYS A 51 -25.60 -22.46 12.07
N ILE A 52 -25.55 -21.70 10.99
CA ILE A 52 -24.45 -21.80 10.04
C ILE A 52 -23.24 -21.40 10.87
N ASN A 53 -22.34 -22.35 11.12
CA ASN A 53 -21.04 -22.07 11.71
C ASN A 53 -20.37 -21.03 10.82
N ALA A 54 -20.35 -19.77 11.27
CA ALA A 54 -19.57 -18.73 10.61
C ALA A 54 -18.10 -19.12 10.77
N ASN A 55 -17.43 -19.36 9.66
CA ASN A 55 -16.02 -19.69 9.64
C ASN A 55 -15.25 -18.46 10.21
N PRO A 56 -14.29 -18.60 11.14
CA PRO A 56 -13.56 -17.46 11.73
C PRO A 56 -12.89 -16.57 10.68
N GLN A 57 -12.54 -17.15 9.53
CA GLN A 57 -11.98 -16.46 8.36
C GLN A 57 -12.99 -15.52 7.68
N THR A 58 -14.29 -15.80 7.74
CA THR A 58 -15.33 -14.98 7.12
C THR A 58 -15.58 -13.69 7.92
N GLU A 59 -15.34 -13.69 9.24
CA GLU A 59 -15.41 -12.49 10.07
C GLU A 59 -14.18 -11.57 9.87
N LEU A 60 -12.99 -12.15 9.73
CA LEU A 60 -11.74 -11.42 9.48
C LEU A 60 -11.74 -10.67 8.12
N TYR A 61 -12.39 -11.24 7.11
CA TYR A 61 -12.45 -10.68 5.75
C TYR A 61 -13.84 -10.14 5.38
N GLY A 62 -14.59 -9.63 6.36
CA GLY A 62 -15.95 -9.14 6.14
C GLY A 62 -16.05 -7.92 5.20
N HIS A 63 -15.02 -7.06 5.15
CA HIS A 63 -14.99 -5.83 4.35
C HIS A 63 -13.72 -5.68 3.52
N ALA A 64 -13.83 -5.01 2.36
CA ALA A 64 -12.70 -4.74 1.47
C ALA A 64 -11.74 -3.65 2.00
N LEU A 65 -12.16 -2.87 3.00
CA LEU A 65 -11.35 -1.86 3.67
C LEU A 65 -11.06 -2.29 5.11
N GLN A 66 -9.79 -2.26 5.51
CA GLN A 66 -9.33 -2.66 6.83
C GLN A 66 -8.25 -1.70 7.34
N PHE A 67 -8.18 -1.50 8.65
CA PHE A 67 -7.07 -0.78 9.31
C PHE A 67 -5.80 -1.63 9.49
N TYR A 68 -5.84 -2.91 9.09
CA TYR A 68 -4.75 -3.88 9.28
C TYR A 68 -4.24 -3.92 10.74
N GLY A 69 -5.18 -4.00 11.69
CA GLY A 69 -4.86 -4.02 13.13
C GLY A 69 -4.38 -5.39 13.62
N GLN A 70 -5.03 -6.47 13.17
CA GLN A 70 -4.70 -7.84 13.59
C GLN A 70 -3.75 -8.50 12.58
N PRO A 71 -2.65 -9.12 13.02
CA PRO A 71 -1.75 -9.87 12.14
C PRO A 71 -2.42 -11.15 11.62
N PRO A 72 -2.17 -11.55 10.36
CA PRO A 72 -2.65 -12.83 9.86
C PRO A 72 -1.95 -13.98 10.59
N LEU A 73 -2.72 -14.90 11.15
CA LEU A 73 -2.24 -16.12 11.83
C LEU A 73 -2.10 -17.31 10.89
N GLU A 74 -2.34 -17.09 9.60
CA GLU A 74 -2.33 -18.14 8.59
C GLU A 74 -0.90 -18.45 8.12
N ASN A 75 -0.71 -19.71 7.79
CA ASN A 75 0.50 -20.26 7.22
C ASN A 75 0.48 -20.12 5.70
N ILE A 76 1.53 -19.54 5.13
CA ILE A 76 1.67 -19.36 3.67
C ILE A 76 2.93 -20.01 3.13
N SER A 77 2.88 -20.43 1.87
CA SER A 77 4.05 -20.93 1.15
C SER A 77 5.03 -19.79 0.81
N LEU A 78 6.31 -20.12 0.61
CA LEU A 78 7.33 -19.12 0.26
C LEU A 78 7.06 -18.45 -1.11
N SER A 79 6.56 -19.22 -2.08
CA SER A 79 6.18 -18.70 -3.40
C SER A 79 5.01 -17.73 -3.33
N GLU A 80 3.99 -18.02 -2.50
CA GLU A 80 2.89 -17.08 -2.26
C GLU A 80 3.38 -15.83 -1.54
N PHE A 81 4.25 -16.00 -0.54
CA PHE A 81 4.85 -14.87 0.19
C PHE A 81 5.55 -13.90 -0.77
N GLU A 82 6.39 -14.41 -1.66
CA GLU A 82 7.10 -13.60 -2.67
C GLU A 82 6.12 -12.95 -3.65
N THR A 83 5.19 -13.73 -4.20
CA THR A 83 4.20 -13.22 -5.16
C THR A 83 3.36 -12.10 -4.56
N PHE A 84 2.88 -12.27 -3.32
CA PHE A 84 2.07 -11.27 -2.62
C PHE A 84 2.85 -10.01 -2.29
N ALA A 85 4.12 -10.13 -1.92
CA ALA A 85 5.00 -9.00 -1.67
C ALA A 85 5.22 -8.19 -2.96
N VAL A 86 5.59 -8.86 -4.05
CA VAL A 86 5.86 -8.24 -5.34
C VAL A 86 4.61 -7.58 -5.91
N ASP A 87 3.45 -8.25 -5.85
CA ASP A 87 2.20 -7.70 -6.36
C ASP A 87 1.74 -6.46 -5.59
N ARG A 88 1.86 -6.45 -4.26
CA ARG A 88 1.54 -5.24 -3.49
C ARG A 88 2.55 -4.13 -3.75
N LEU A 89 3.83 -4.46 -3.90
CA LEU A 89 4.85 -3.48 -4.22
C LEU A 89 4.61 -2.84 -5.59
N LYS A 90 4.21 -3.62 -6.59
CA LYS A 90 3.74 -3.13 -7.90
C LYS A 90 2.61 -2.12 -7.73
N LEU A 91 1.58 -2.49 -6.95
CA LEU A 91 0.45 -1.61 -6.68
C LEU A 91 0.87 -0.28 -6.04
N LEU A 92 1.69 -0.30 -4.99
CA LEU A 92 2.14 0.91 -4.29
C LEU A 92 3.01 1.81 -5.18
N LYS A 93 3.87 1.22 -6.02
CA LYS A 93 4.66 1.98 -7.00
C LYS A 93 3.80 2.58 -8.11
N THR A 94 2.74 1.90 -8.54
CA THR A 94 1.79 2.50 -9.48
C THR A 94 1.06 3.68 -8.86
N ILE A 95 0.68 3.61 -7.57
CA ILE A 95 0.09 4.75 -6.85
C ILE A 95 1.04 5.94 -6.80
N GLU A 96 2.33 5.70 -6.53
CA GLU A 96 3.36 6.74 -6.58
C GLU A 96 3.46 7.38 -7.97
N ASN A 97 3.62 6.57 -9.02
CA ASN A 97 3.74 7.04 -10.40
C ASN A 97 2.50 7.84 -10.85
N LEU A 98 1.31 7.34 -10.51
CA LEU A 98 0.04 8.03 -10.81
C LEU A 98 -0.12 9.31 -10.00
N GLY A 99 0.37 9.35 -8.76
CA GLY A 99 0.34 10.52 -7.90
C GLY A 99 1.26 11.66 -8.36
N VAL A 100 2.33 11.33 -9.10
CA VAL A 100 3.20 12.32 -9.77
C VAL A 100 2.61 12.76 -11.10
N SER A 101 2.03 11.83 -11.86
CA SER A 101 1.56 12.08 -13.23
C SER A 101 0.18 12.75 -13.30
N TYR A 102 -0.67 12.54 -12.29
CA TYR A 102 -2.06 12.97 -12.28
C TYR A 102 -2.46 13.59 -10.95
N VAL A 103 -3.51 14.42 -10.98
CA VAL A 103 -4.17 14.89 -9.76
C VAL A 103 -4.87 13.70 -9.10
N LYS A 104 -4.63 13.53 -7.79
CA LYS A 104 -5.25 12.46 -6.99
C LYS A 104 -6.79 12.51 -7.12
N LEU A 105 -7.41 11.34 -7.25
CA LEU A 105 -8.88 11.16 -7.42
C LEU A 105 -9.45 11.72 -8.74
N SER A 106 -8.62 12.14 -9.69
CA SER A 106 -9.10 12.45 -11.05
C SER A 106 -9.63 11.20 -11.75
N GLU A 107 -10.48 11.39 -12.76
CA GLU A 107 -11.08 10.26 -13.51
C GLU A 107 -10.00 9.38 -14.17
N GLN A 108 -8.94 10.00 -14.72
CA GLN A 108 -7.82 9.27 -15.33
C GLN A 108 -7.00 8.50 -14.30
N TYR A 109 -6.76 9.11 -13.12
CA TYR A 109 -6.11 8.46 -11.99
C TYR A 109 -6.89 7.23 -11.54
N SER A 110 -8.20 7.40 -11.33
CA SER A 110 -9.09 6.33 -10.90
C SER A 110 -9.06 5.20 -11.90
N LYS A 111 -9.41 5.43 -13.19
CA LYS A 111 -9.47 4.40 -14.24
C LYS A 111 -8.20 3.55 -14.37
N LYS A 112 -7.03 4.19 -14.33
CA LYS A 112 -5.74 3.47 -14.39
C LYS A 112 -5.51 2.61 -13.15
N LEU A 113 -5.83 3.15 -11.97
CA LEU A 113 -5.69 2.41 -10.73
C LEU A 113 -6.65 1.19 -10.68
N GLU A 114 -7.87 1.30 -11.22
CA GLU A 114 -8.82 0.18 -11.34
C GLU A 114 -8.29 -0.95 -12.21
N ALA A 115 -7.67 -0.60 -13.35
CA ALA A 115 -7.07 -1.56 -14.26
C ALA A 115 -5.94 -2.34 -13.57
N GLU A 116 -5.14 -1.67 -12.75
CA GLU A 116 -4.07 -2.30 -11.96
C GLU A 116 -4.63 -3.23 -10.87
N PHE A 117 -5.65 -2.81 -10.12
CA PHE A 117 -6.30 -3.70 -9.15
C PHE A 117 -6.84 -4.97 -9.80
N LYS A 118 -7.43 -4.84 -10.99
CA LYS A 118 -7.94 -6.00 -11.76
C LYS A 118 -6.81 -6.91 -12.21
N THR A 119 -5.71 -6.35 -12.70
CA THR A 119 -4.54 -7.10 -13.18
C THR A 119 -3.85 -7.85 -12.04
N LEU A 120 -3.69 -7.20 -10.90
CA LEU A 120 -3.01 -7.75 -9.71
C LEU A 120 -3.95 -8.54 -8.79
N SER A 121 -5.22 -8.72 -9.15
CA SER A 121 -6.24 -9.45 -8.38
C SER A 121 -6.41 -8.96 -6.94
N PHE A 122 -6.41 -7.65 -6.73
CA PHE A 122 -6.72 -7.02 -5.44
C PHE A 122 -8.21 -6.58 -5.37
N PRO A 123 -8.76 -6.38 -4.16
CA PRO A 123 -10.13 -5.88 -4.00
C PRO A 123 -10.29 -4.50 -4.63
N TYR A 124 -11.25 -4.37 -5.54
CA TYR A 124 -11.48 -3.13 -6.30
C TYR A 124 -12.91 -2.60 -6.15
N ARG A 125 -13.90 -3.45 -5.84
CA ARG A 125 -15.30 -3.04 -5.66
C ARG A 125 -15.85 -3.44 -4.30
N PRO A 126 -16.57 -2.54 -3.60
CA PRO A 126 -17.28 -2.88 -2.36
C PRO A 126 -18.50 -3.79 -2.59
N GLU A 127 -19.04 -3.81 -3.81
CA GLU A 127 -20.21 -4.61 -4.19
C GLU A 127 -19.89 -5.43 -5.46
N ALA A 128 -19.17 -6.53 -5.28
CA ALA A 128 -19.26 -7.62 -6.26
C ALA A 128 -20.34 -8.57 -5.74
N ASP A 129 -21.51 -8.52 -6.38
CA ASP A 129 -22.60 -9.46 -6.17
C ASP A 129 -22.02 -10.90 -6.27
N ASP A 130 -22.08 -11.68 -5.18
CA ASP A 130 -21.59 -13.07 -5.06
C ASP A 130 -22.22 -14.05 -6.07
N ARG A 131 -23.05 -13.54 -6.99
CA ARG A 131 -23.90 -14.27 -7.92
C ARG A 131 -23.33 -14.47 -9.32
N LYS A 132 -22.19 -13.86 -9.66
CA LYS A 132 -21.52 -14.15 -10.94
C LYS A 132 -20.37 -15.13 -10.71
N THR A 133 -20.60 -16.38 -11.08
CA THR A 133 -19.59 -17.41 -11.30
C THR A 133 -18.48 -16.83 -12.18
N GLN A 134 -17.38 -16.39 -11.56
CA GLN A 134 -16.21 -15.88 -12.26
C GLN A 134 -15.10 -16.91 -12.13
N THR A 135 -14.48 -17.25 -13.26
CA THR A 135 -13.27 -18.04 -13.45
C THR A 135 -12.02 -17.34 -12.88
N GLY A 136 -12.10 -16.85 -11.63
CA GLY A 136 -11.04 -16.09 -10.96
C GLY A 136 -11.11 -16.25 -9.44
N PRO A 137 -10.10 -15.73 -8.71
CA PRO A 137 -10.03 -15.88 -7.26
C PRO A 137 -11.24 -15.25 -6.58
N SER A 138 -11.75 -15.94 -5.55
CA SER A 138 -12.89 -15.50 -4.74
C SER A 138 -12.60 -14.13 -4.12
N GLU A 139 -13.63 -13.32 -3.87
CA GLU A 139 -13.45 -12.00 -3.25
C GLU A 139 -12.78 -12.12 -1.86
N LEU A 140 -13.03 -13.22 -1.16
CA LEU A 140 -12.33 -13.57 0.09
C LEU A 140 -10.84 -13.78 -0.12
N GLU A 141 -10.42 -14.40 -1.22
CA GLU A 141 -9.01 -14.64 -1.53
C GLU A 141 -8.29 -13.33 -1.88
N LYS A 142 -8.97 -12.40 -2.55
CA LYS A 142 -8.41 -11.06 -2.81
C LYS A 142 -8.23 -10.26 -1.52
N ARG A 143 -9.19 -10.34 -0.60
CA ARG A 143 -9.10 -9.70 0.73
C ARG A 143 -7.99 -10.33 1.58
N ARG A 144 -7.86 -11.65 1.55
CA ARG A 144 -6.75 -12.39 2.17
C ARG A 144 -5.41 -11.94 1.60
N LYS A 145 -5.26 -11.89 0.28
CA LYS A 145 -4.05 -11.41 -0.39
C LYS A 145 -3.70 -9.98 0.04
N ASP A 146 -4.67 -9.07 0.07
CA ASP A 146 -4.48 -7.69 0.51
C ASP A 146 -3.98 -7.59 1.96
N HIS A 147 -4.63 -8.32 2.87
CA HIS A 147 -4.25 -8.36 4.29
C HIS A 147 -2.84 -8.91 4.48
N ILE A 148 -2.54 -10.08 3.91
CA ILE A 148 -1.24 -10.73 4.07
C ILE A 148 -0.13 -9.89 3.43
N SER A 149 -0.33 -9.44 2.19
CA SER A 149 0.68 -8.64 1.48
C SER A 149 1.05 -7.35 2.21
N HIS A 150 0.08 -6.70 2.88
CA HIS A 150 0.36 -5.52 3.71
C HIS A 150 1.33 -5.85 4.85
N PHE A 151 1.08 -6.93 5.59
CA PHE A 151 1.94 -7.35 6.70
C PHE A 151 3.31 -7.84 6.23
N ILE A 152 3.39 -8.47 5.06
CA ILE A 152 4.69 -8.85 4.47
C ILE A 152 5.52 -7.59 4.17
N LEU A 153 4.95 -6.57 3.52
CA LEU A 153 5.69 -5.35 3.22
C LEU A 153 6.09 -4.56 4.47
N ARG A 154 5.34 -4.66 5.59
CA ARG A 154 5.78 -4.07 6.86
C ARG A 154 7.16 -4.59 7.30
N LEU A 155 7.46 -5.88 7.06
CA LEU A 155 8.76 -6.45 7.42
C LEU A 155 9.90 -5.84 6.60
N ALA A 156 9.68 -5.58 5.30
CA ALA A 156 10.69 -4.99 4.42
C ALA A 156 10.86 -3.49 4.68
N TYR A 157 9.75 -2.75 4.79
CA TYR A 157 9.76 -1.29 4.84
C TYR A 157 9.89 -0.71 6.26
N CYS A 158 10.07 -1.53 7.30
CA CYS A 158 10.34 -1.04 8.66
C CYS A 158 11.82 -0.72 8.94
N GLN A 159 12.74 -1.12 8.06
CA GLN A 159 14.19 -1.05 8.28
C GLN A 159 14.71 0.40 8.45
N THR A 160 14.53 1.24 7.44
CA THR A 160 15.00 2.64 7.45
C THR A 160 13.83 3.62 7.59
N GLU A 161 14.11 4.84 8.05
CA GLU A 161 13.06 5.86 8.14
C GLU A 161 12.51 6.26 6.78
N ASP A 162 13.35 6.33 5.75
CA ASP A 162 12.94 6.71 4.40
C ASP A 162 11.98 5.68 3.80
N LEU A 163 12.28 4.38 3.96
CA LEU A 163 11.38 3.30 3.56
C LEU A 163 10.05 3.37 4.33
N ARG A 164 10.10 3.62 5.64
CA ARG A 164 8.88 3.80 6.46
C ARG A 164 8.03 4.95 5.96
N ARG A 165 8.62 6.12 5.72
CA ARG A 165 7.93 7.32 5.24
C ARG A 165 7.28 7.07 3.88
N TRP A 166 8.01 6.45 2.96
CA TRP A 166 7.50 6.10 1.64
C TRP A 166 6.33 5.13 1.73
N PHE A 167 6.48 4.03 2.47
CA PHE A 167 5.44 3.01 2.60
C PHE A 167 4.16 3.56 3.26
N ILE A 168 4.29 4.32 4.34
CA ILE A 168 3.15 4.99 4.98
C ILE A 168 2.45 5.93 3.99
N GLN A 169 3.20 6.69 3.20
CA GLN A 169 2.60 7.62 2.24
C GLN A 169 1.77 6.90 1.17
N GLN A 170 2.32 5.85 0.56
CA GLN A 170 1.61 5.11 -0.48
C GLN A 170 0.41 4.33 0.07
N GLU A 171 0.53 3.74 1.27
CA GLU A 171 -0.59 3.05 1.93
C GLU A 171 -1.72 4.00 2.35
N VAL A 172 -1.39 5.21 2.82
CA VAL A 172 -2.39 6.23 3.13
C VAL A 172 -3.12 6.69 1.87
N ASP A 173 -2.39 6.86 0.75
CA ASP A 173 -3.01 7.23 -0.53
C ASP A 173 -3.89 6.09 -1.09
N LEU A 174 -3.45 4.83 -0.96
CA LEU A 174 -4.27 3.65 -1.27
C LEU A 174 -5.56 3.62 -0.42
N PHE A 175 -5.43 3.83 0.89
CA PHE A 175 -6.56 3.86 1.81
C PHE A 175 -7.52 4.99 1.46
N ARG A 176 -7.01 6.19 1.13
CA ARG A 176 -7.82 7.34 0.69
C ARG A 176 -8.65 6.99 -0.53
N TYR A 177 -8.04 6.38 -1.54
CA TYR A 177 -8.76 5.96 -2.75
C TYR A 177 -9.89 4.97 -2.41
N ARG A 178 -9.58 3.92 -1.63
CA ARG A 178 -10.57 2.91 -1.24
C ARG A 178 -11.70 3.52 -0.42
N PHE A 179 -11.39 4.33 0.59
CA PHE A 179 -12.38 4.96 1.45
C PHE A 179 -13.31 5.89 0.66
N ASN A 180 -12.78 6.69 -0.27
CA ASN A 180 -13.61 7.60 -1.08
C ASN A 180 -14.62 6.86 -1.95
N ASN A 181 -14.25 5.71 -2.50
CA ASN A 181 -15.11 4.87 -3.34
C ASN A 181 -16.13 4.04 -2.55
N LEU A 182 -16.08 4.02 -1.22
CA LEU A 182 -17.07 3.31 -0.41
C LEU A 182 -18.43 4.05 -0.42
N PRO A 183 -19.55 3.30 -0.48
CA PRO A 183 -20.86 3.89 -0.30
C PRO A 183 -21.04 4.44 1.13
N PRO A 184 -21.88 5.47 1.33
CA PRO A 184 -22.01 6.16 2.62
C PRO A 184 -22.43 5.23 3.77
N LYS A 185 -23.28 4.22 3.50
CA LYS A 185 -23.68 3.23 4.51
C LYS A 185 -22.50 2.41 5.04
N GLN A 186 -21.59 1.98 4.15
CA GLN A 186 -20.41 1.21 4.53
C GLN A 186 -19.36 2.10 5.22
N LYS A 187 -19.25 3.38 4.84
CA LYS A 187 -18.41 4.36 5.55
C LYS A 187 -18.84 4.50 7.01
N LEU A 188 -20.15 4.65 7.26
CA LEU A 188 -20.68 4.74 8.62
C LEU A 188 -20.43 3.46 9.42
N GLU A 189 -20.71 2.30 8.83
CA GLU A 189 -20.43 1.01 9.47
C GLU A 189 -18.94 0.85 9.82
N PHE A 190 -18.06 1.27 8.91
CA PHE A 190 -16.62 1.26 9.14
C PHE A 190 -16.21 2.17 10.30
N LEU A 191 -16.78 3.37 10.40
CA LEU A 191 -16.54 4.29 11.52
C LEU A 191 -16.97 3.66 12.86
N HIS A 192 -18.18 3.09 12.92
CA HIS A 192 -18.70 2.43 14.13
C HIS A 192 -17.82 1.24 14.57
N ARG A 193 -17.39 0.40 13.64
CA ARG A 193 -16.55 -0.78 13.94
C ARG A 193 -15.17 -0.43 14.49
N ASN A 194 -14.64 0.74 14.15
CA ASN A 194 -13.29 1.16 14.55
C ASN A 194 -13.27 2.10 15.76
N ASN A 195 -14.37 2.15 16.52
CA ASN A 195 -14.56 3.01 17.68
C ASN A 195 -14.49 4.51 17.36
N LEU A 196 -14.76 4.89 16.11
CA LEU A 196 -14.87 6.28 15.66
C LEU A 196 -16.36 6.65 15.64
N GLN A 197 -17.00 6.66 16.81
CA GLN A 197 -18.40 7.06 16.93
C GLN A 197 -18.47 8.59 16.94
N TYR A 198 -18.74 9.17 15.78
CA TYR A 198 -18.92 10.60 15.62
C TYR A 198 -20.40 10.92 15.46
N ASP A 199 -20.94 11.67 16.41
CA ASP A 199 -22.34 12.05 16.40
C ASP A 199 -22.58 13.15 15.36
N THR A 200 -23.65 12.98 14.57
CA THR A 200 -24.18 14.04 13.70
C THR A 200 -24.82 15.11 14.56
N ILE A 201 -24.63 16.38 14.20
CA ILE A 201 -25.18 17.51 14.95
C ILE A 201 -26.69 17.64 14.70
N ASN A 202 -27.43 17.97 15.77
CA ASN A 202 -28.86 18.26 15.66
C ASN A 202 -29.15 19.47 14.77
N VAL A 203 -30.31 19.48 14.13
CA VAL A 203 -30.70 20.55 13.19
C VAL A 203 -30.78 21.92 13.89
N GLU A 204 -31.21 21.97 15.15
CA GLU A 204 -31.24 23.22 15.92
C GLU A 204 -29.83 23.75 16.24
N GLU A 205 -28.92 22.86 16.65
CA GLU A 205 -27.52 23.23 16.88
C GLU A 205 -26.84 23.70 15.59
N LYS A 206 -27.10 23.01 14.48
CA LYS A 206 -26.60 23.38 13.15
C LYS A 206 -27.04 24.79 12.75
N LYS A 207 -28.33 25.11 12.90
CA LYS A 207 -28.86 26.46 12.61
C LYS A 207 -28.21 27.54 13.47
N SER A 208 -28.03 27.28 14.77
CA SER A 208 -27.42 28.25 15.69
C SER A 208 -25.94 28.54 15.41
N LEU A 209 -25.24 27.58 14.77
CA LEU A 209 -23.81 27.66 14.49
C LEU A 209 -23.51 27.99 13.02
N LEU A 210 -24.52 28.18 12.18
CA LEU A 210 -24.38 28.30 10.73
C LEU A 210 -23.40 29.41 10.34
N ASP A 211 -23.57 30.63 10.86
CA ASP A 211 -22.67 31.76 10.58
C ASP A 211 -21.21 31.44 10.95
N LYS A 212 -21.00 30.69 12.03
CA LYS A 212 -19.67 30.33 12.51
C LYS A 212 -19.05 29.21 11.66
N LEU A 213 -19.87 28.27 11.20
CA LEU A 213 -19.43 27.19 10.30
C LEU A 213 -19.04 27.73 8.93
N VAL A 214 -19.81 28.68 8.39
CA VAL A 214 -19.50 29.39 7.13
C VAL A 214 -18.17 30.14 7.26
N ASN A 215 -18.00 30.91 8.33
CA ASN A 215 -16.78 31.71 8.53
C ASN A 215 -15.51 30.86 8.78
N SER A 216 -15.67 29.64 9.30
CA SER A 216 -14.54 28.76 9.63
C SER A 216 -14.14 27.81 8.49
N SER A 217 -15.03 27.56 7.52
CA SER A 217 -14.82 26.57 6.47
C SER A 217 -14.46 27.25 5.14
N TYR A 218 -13.18 27.21 4.77
CA TYR A 218 -12.63 27.93 3.60
C TYR A 218 -13.23 27.50 2.24
N ALA A 219 -13.88 26.33 2.18
CA ALA A 219 -14.37 25.70 0.94
C ALA A 219 -15.89 25.66 0.79
N VAL A 220 -16.65 26.23 1.74
CA VAL A 220 -18.10 26.04 1.81
C VAL A 220 -18.81 27.38 1.68
N SER A 221 -19.39 27.64 0.50
CA SER A 221 -20.31 28.77 0.30
C SER A 221 -21.56 28.55 1.17
N GLY A 222 -22.18 29.62 1.71
CA GLY A 222 -23.30 29.52 2.66
C GLY A 222 -24.45 28.59 2.26
N ILE A 223 -24.69 28.42 0.95
CA ILE A 223 -25.71 27.53 0.37
C ILE A 223 -25.37 26.04 0.58
N THR A 224 -24.09 25.68 0.58
CA THR A 224 -23.62 24.29 0.69
C THR A 224 -23.53 23.78 2.13
N VAL A 225 -23.65 24.66 3.15
CA VAL A 225 -23.65 24.27 4.56
C VAL A 225 -24.98 23.63 4.96
N GLU A 226 -26.10 24.07 4.39
CA GLU A 226 -27.43 23.58 4.75
C GLU A 226 -27.66 22.13 4.31
N ASP A 227 -27.16 21.76 3.13
CA ASP A 227 -27.30 20.40 2.56
C ASP A 227 -26.28 19.39 3.10
N GLN A 228 -25.19 19.85 3.74
CA GLN A 228 -24.12 18.95 4.22
C GLN A 228 -24.29 18.54 5.68
N ASP A 229 -24.08 17.27 5.98
CA ASP A 229 -24.00 16.77 7.34
C ASP A 229 -22.68 17.21 8.01
N PHE A 230 -22.80 17.66 9.26
CA PHE A 230 -21.66 17.96 10.11
C PHE A 230 -21.55 16.92 11.22
N TYR A 231 -20.32 16.54 11.53
CA TYR A 231 -19.97 15.67 12.63
C TYR A 231 -19.35 16.48 13.77
N LYS A 232 -19.72 16.11 15.00
CA LYS A 232 -19.11 16.64 16.22
C LYS A 232 -18.02 15.67 16.67
N VAL A 233 -16.78 16.15 16.73
CA VAL A 233 -15.60 15.33 17.01
C VAL A 233 -14.76 15.99 18.12
N PRO A 234 -14.16 15.24 19.05
CA PRO A 234 -13.18 15.81 19.99
C PRO A 234 -12.01 16.47 19.24
N PHE A 235 -11.55 17.65 19.69
CA PHE A 235 -10.52 18.39 18.95
C PHE A 235 -9.18 17.64 18.79
N GLN A 236 -8.90 16.68 19.68
CA GLN A 236 -7.70 15.86 19.69
C GLN A 236 -7.58 14.95 18.47
N ASP A 237 -8.71 14.54 17.89
CA ASP A 237 -8.73 13.66 16.71
C ASP A 237 -8.55 14.47 15.41
N ALA A 238 -8.85 15.77 15.44
CA ALA A 238 -8.87 16.66 14.27
C ALA A 238 -7.79 17.76 14.31
N LEU A 239 -6.64 17.48 14.95
CA LEU A 239 -5.59 18.48 15.19
C LEU A 239 -5.08 19.15 13.90
N ASP A 240 -4.99 18.43 12.77
CA ASP A 240 -4.50 19.01 11.51
C ASP A 240 -5.46 20.06 10.93
N LEU A 241 -6.77 19.85 11.09
CA LEU A 241 -7.79 20.79 10.65
C LEU A 241 -7.85 22.00 11.59
N VAL A 242 -7.70 21.78 12.89
CA VAL A 242 -7.66 22.84 13.91
C VAL A 242 -6.42 23.72 13.74
N ARG A 243 -5.24 23.13 13.51
CA ARG A 243 -3.97 23.84 13.30
C ARG A 243 -4.04 24.79 12.11
N THR A 244 -4.74 24.39 11.05
CA THR A 244 -4.91 25.19 9.84
C THR A 244 -6.11 26.15 9.92
N ARG A 245 -6.82 26.20 11.05
CA ARG A 245 -8.03 27.00 11.28
C ARG A 245 -9.10 26.80 10.20
N LYS A 246 -9.26 25.55 9.75
CA LYS A 246 -10.24 25.17 8.70
C LYS A 246 -11.60 24.70 9.26
N VAL A 247 -11.71 24.60 10.58
CA VAL A 247 -12.85 23.99 11.27
C VAL A 247 -13.21 24.80 12.49
N TYR A 248 -14.50 24.81 12.83
CA TYR A 248 -15.02 25.53 13.97
C TYR A 248 -14.81 24.74 15.27
N LEU A 249 -14.27 25.39 16.30
CA LEU A 249 -14.00 24.80 17.61
C LEU A 249 -14.87 25.47 18.69
N LYS A 250 -15.58 24.67 19.49
CA LYS A 250 -16.42 25.12 20.61
C LYS A 250 -16.37 24.11 21.75
N ALA A 251 -16.04 24.58 22.95
CA ALA A 251 -16.08 23.79 24.19
C ALA A 251 -15.33 22.44 24.12
N GLY A 252 -14.18 22.39 23.44
CA GLY A 252 -13.38 21.16 23.28
C GLY A 252 -13.84 20.24 22.14
N TYR A 253 -14.86 20.62 21.39
CA TYR A 253 -15.34 19.90 20.22
C TYR A 253 -15.12 20.69 18.94
N VAL A 254 -14.95 19.95 17.84
CA VAL A 254 -14.74 20.47 16.50
C VAL A 254 -15.89 19.99 15.61
N TYR A 255 -16.33 20.88 14.74
CA TYR A 255 -17.45 20.67 13.84
C TYR A 255 -16.91 20.52 12.41
N ILE A 256 -17.09 19.34 11.82
CA ILE A 256 -16.39 18.92 10.60
C ILE A 256 -17.42 18.46 9.57
N PRO A 257 -17.34 18.93 8.31
CA PRO A 257 -18.25 18.46 7.26
C PRO A 257 -17.94 17.01 6.87
N HIS A 258 -18.93 16.32 6.30
CA HIS A 258 -18.75 14.93 5.84
C HIS A 258 -17.57 14.72 4.88
N GLN A 259 -17.21 15.73 4.09
CA GLN A 259 -16.06 15.63 3.16
C GLN A 259 -14.71 15.54 3.89
N ASP A 260 -14.59 16.21 5.03
CA ASP A 260 -13.34 16.30 5.79
C ASP A 260 -13.16 15.14 6.80
N ILE A 261 -14.21 14.34 7.04
CA ILE A 261 -14.11 13.14 7.88
C ILE A 261 -13.05 12.17 7.37
N VAL A 262 -12.86 12.13 6.04
CA VAL A 262 -11.85 11.32 5.36
C VAL A 262 -10.45 11.65 5.92
N THR A 263 -10.17 12.93 6.19
CA THR A 263 -8.87 13.37 6.70
C THR A 263 -8.59 12.84 8.10
N ILE A 264 -9.61 12.80 8.97
CA ILE A 264 -9.49 12.27 10.34
C ILE A 264 -9.16 10.77 10.30
N VAL A 265 -9.93 10.02 9.52
CA VAL A 265 -9.74 8.56 9.38
C VAL A 265 -8.36 8.25 8.79
N LEU A 266 -7.91 9.02 7.80
CA LEU A 266 -6.59 8.87 7.20
C LEU A 266 -5.45 9.13 8.20
N ASN A 267 -5.63 10.11 9.08
CA ASN A 267 -4.64 10.42 10.10
C ASN A 267 -4.59 9.35 11.20
N ASP A 268 -5.74 8.84 11.64
CA ASP A 268 -5.78 7.69 12.56
C ASP A 268 -5.10 6.46 11.94
N PHE A 269 -5.37 6.17 10.65
CA PHE A 269 -4.69 5.11 9.93
C PHE A 269 -3.16 5.32 9.87
N ARG A 270 -2.74 6.54 9.53
CA ARG A 270 -1.31 6.91 9.43
C ARG A 270 -0.58 6.73 10.77
N THR A 271 -1.18 7.19 11.87
CA THR A 271 -0.56 7.11 13.21
C THR A 271 -0.47 5.66 13.69
N ARG A 272 -1.53 4.86 13.52
CA ARG A 272 -1.52 3.43 13.85
C ARG A 272 -0.50 2.66 13.03
N LEU A 273 -0.42 2.92 11.72
CA LEU A 273 0.56 2.27 10.84
C LEU A 273 2.00 2.62 11.23
N SER A 274 2.27 3.89 11.54
CA SER A 274 3.58 4.35 12.01
C SER A 274 3.99 3.64 13.31
N LYS A 275 3.08 3.57 14.30
CA LYS A 275 3.30 2.84 15.55
C LYS A 275 3.57 1.34 15.30
N ALA A 276 2.78 0.70 14.44
CA ALA A 276 2.94 -0.70 14.11
C ALA A 276 4.31 -0.98 13.47
N LEU A 277 4.75 -0.16 12.50
CA LEU A 277 6.07 -0.29 11.86
C LEU A 277 7.22 -0.12 12.86
N ALA A 278 7.10 0.80 13.80
CA ALA A 278 8.10 0.98 14.86
C ALA A 278 8.20 -0.25 15.78
N LEU A 279 7.07 -0.88 16.11
CA LEU A 279 7.05 -2.13 16.88
C LEU A 279 7.65 -3.29 16.06
N THR A 280 7.29 -3.41 14.79
CA THR A 280 7.84 -4.43 13.89
C THR A 280 9.35 -4.29 13.75
N ALA A 281 9.87 -3.07 13.60
CA ALA A 281 11.31 -2.81 13.50
C ALA A 281 12.08 -3.28 14.74
N ARG A 282 11.49 -3.14 15.94
CA ARG A 282 12.12 -3.60 17.20
C ARG A 282 12.23 -5.12 17.27
N SER A 283 11.26 -5.83 16.73
CA SER A 283 11.23 -7.30 16.74
C SER A 283 11.83 -7.94 15.48
N LEU A 284 12.26 -7.12 14.53
CA LEU A 284 12.81 -7.53 13.24
C LEU A 284 14.07 -8.43 13.35
N PRO A 285 14.97 -8.29 14.35
CA PRO A 285 16.13 -9.18 14.48
C PRO A 285 15.78 -10.65 14.65
N ALA A 286 14.65 -10.97 15.29
CA ALA A 286 14.18 -12.35 15.42
C ALA A 286 13.83 -12.96 14.05
N VAL A 287 13.28 -12.14 13.15
CA VAL A 287 12.96 -12.54 11.76
C VAL A 287 14.23 -12.61 10.91
N HIS A 288 15.27 -11.84 11.22
CA HIS A 288 16.54 -11.88 10.50
C HIS A 288 17.32 -13.18 10.67
N SER A 289 17.00 -13.95 11.71
CA SER A 289 17.58 -15.28 11.90
C SER A 289 17.18 -16.29 10.82
N ASP A 290 16.11 -16.04 10.06
CA ASP A 290 15.68 -16.90 8.97
C ASP A 290 16.37 -16.50 7.65
N GLU A 291 17.31 -17.34 7.19
CA GLU A 291 18.05 -17.13 5.95
C GLU A 291 17.18 -17.00 4.70
N ARG A 292 15.94 -17.53 4.71
CA ARG A 292 15.04 -17.49 3.55
C ARG A 292 14.44 -16.10 3.33
N LEU A 293 14.20 -15.37 4.42
CA LEU A 293 13.54 -14.07 4.38
C LEU A 293 14.52 -12.93 4.12
N GLN A 294 15.78 -13.08 4.55
CA GLN A 294 16.84 -12.09 4.36
C GLN A 294 16.99 -11.57 2.93
N PRO A 295 17.24 -12.43 1.91
CA PRO A 295 17.40 -11.94 0.55
C PRO A 295 16.12 -11.26 0.07
N LEU A 296 14.95 -11.80 0.37
CA LEU A 296 13.69 -11.25 -0.12
C LEU A 296 13.40 -9.86 0.46
N LEU A 297 13.60 -9.65 1.76
CA LEU A 297 13.40 -8.34 2.40
C LEU A 297 14.37 -7.28 1.86
N ASN A 298 15.63 -7.65 1.65
CA ASN A 298 16.65 -6.75 1.10
C ASN A 298 16.37 -6.40 -0.37
N HIS A 299 15.93 -7.38 -1.16
CA HIS A 299 15.54 -7.12 -2.53
C HIS A 299 14.30 -6.23 -2.60
N LEU A 300 13.26 -6.45 -1.80
CA LEU A 300 12.03 -5.64 -1.86
C LEU A 300 12.26 -4.14 -1.63
N GLY A 301 13.18 -3.77 -0.72
CA GLY A 301 13.51 -2.37 -0.45
C GLY A 301 14.18 -1.63 -1.63
N HIS A 302 14.92 -2.35 -2.47
CA HIS A 302 15.67 -1.81 -3.62
C HIS A 302 15.20 -2.32 -4.98
N ALA A 303 14.22 -3.22 -5.02
CA ALA A 303 13.79 -3.90 -6.23
C ALA A 303 13.23 -2.89 -7.22
N TYR A 304 13.78 -2.87 -8.42
CA TYR A 304 13.14 -2.22 -9.54
C TYR A 304 11.96 -3.11 -9.97
N VAL A 305 10.76 -2.53 -9.97
CA VAL A 305 9.49 -3.24 -10.25
C VAL A 305 8.88 -2.71 -11.56
N GLY A 306 9.64 -1.90 -12.30
CA GLY A 306 9.26 -1.48 -13.63
C GLY A 306 9.33 -2.64 -14.63
N GLN A 307 9.06 -2.36 -15.89
CA GLN A 307 9.16 -3.38 -16.93
C GLN A 307 10.59 -3.96 -16.99
N ASP A 308 10.71 -5.26 -16.80
CA ASP A 308 11.95 -5.98 -17.04
C ASP A 308 12.21 -6.06 -18.55
N TYR A 309 12.95 -5.09 -19.08
CA TYR A 309 13.44 -5.10 -20.45
C TYR A 309 14.52 -6.17 -20.69
N SER A 310 14.87 -6.97 -19.68
CA SER A 310 15.79 -8.12 -19.82
C SER A 310 15.18 -9.26 -20.64
N ILE A 311 13.84 -9.32 -20.76
CA ILE A 311 13.17 -10.27 -21.65
C ILE A 311 13.25 -9.69 -23.06
N GLN A 312 14.18 -10.23 -23.84
CA GLN A 312 14.38 -9.94 -25.27
C GLN A 312 13.07 -10.16 -26.05
N LYS A 313 12.24 -9.13 -26.12
CA LYS A 313 11.27 -8.98 -27.21
C LYS A 313 12.07 -8.46 -28.40
N ASN A 314 12.84 -9.35 -29.03
CA ASN A 314 13.65 -9.04 -30.20
C ASN A 314 12.73 -8.66 -31.38
N VAL A 315 12.29 -7.40 -31.41
CA VAL A 315 11.48 -6.84 -32.50
C VAL A 315 12.36 -5.83 -33.25
N GLY A 316 13.27 -6.36 -34.08
CA GLY A 316 14.09 -5.57 -34.99
C GLY A 316 15.58 -5.92 -34.92
N LYS A 317 16.22 -6.01 -36.09
CA LYS A 317 17.69 -6.06 -36.22
C LYS A 317 18.18 -4.64 -36.44
N ILE A 318 18.93 -4.09 -35.50
CA ILE A 318 19.60 -2.79 -35.66
C ILE A 318 20.99 -3.04 -36.27
N SER A 319 21.33 -2.34 -37.35
CA SER A 319 22.67 -2.40 -37.91
C SER A 319 23.63 -1.43 -37.19
N LEU A 320 24.92 -1.74 -37.22
CA LEU A 320 25.97 -0.94 -36.57
C LEU A 320 25.99 0.53 -37.02
N GLU A 321 25.69 0.78 -38.28
CA GLU A 321 25.70 2.11 -38.91
C GLU A 321 24.54 2.99 -38.43
N GLN A 322 23.44 2.38 -37.99
CA GLN A 322 22.26 3.10 -37.52
C GLN A 322 22.40 3.62 -36.10
N ILE A 323 23.38 3.12 -35.32
CA ILE A 323 23.54 3.44 -33.90
C ILE A 323 23.76 4.94 -33.70
N ASP A 324 24.61 5.58 -34.51
CA ASP A 324 24.89 7.01 -34.37
C ASP A 324 23.63 7.86 -34.63
N SER A 325 22.84 7.48 -35.64
CA SER A 325 21.57 8.16 -35.96
C SER A 325 20.51 7.95 -34.86
N LEU A 326 20.44 6.74 -34.31
CA LEU A 326 19.51 6.37 -33.25
C LEU A 326 19.88 6.99 -31.89
N SER A 327 21.17 7.27 -31.68
CA SER A 327 21.65 7.86 -30.43
C SER A 327 21.00 9.21 -30.10
N GLY A 328 20.74 10.03 -31.13
CA GLY A 328 20.13 11.34 -30.97
C GLY A 328 18.61 11.31 -30.80
N LYS A 329 17.94 10.33 -31.42
CA LYS A 329 16.47 10.29 -31.54
C LYS A 329 15.80 9.33 -30.56
N SER A 330 16.46 8.23 -30.21
CA SER A 330 15.83 7.09 -29.55
C SER A 330 16.51 6.70 -28.23
N PHE A 331 17.78 7.05 -28.03
CA PHE A 331 18.47 6.69 -26.79
C PHE A 331 18.00 7.57 -25.63
N PRO A 332 17.78 7.01 -24.44
CA PRO A 332 17.58 7.80 -23.24
C PRO A 332 18.85 8.60 -22.93
N LEU A 333 18.70 9.72 -22.21
CA LEU A 333 19.79 10.67 -21.94
C LEU A 333 21.05 10.00 -21.35
N CYS A 334 20.88 9.02 -20.47
CA CYS A 334 22.00 8.27 -19.89
C CYS A 334 22.82 7.51 -20.94
N MET A 335 22.17 6.83 -21.88
CA MET A 335 22.85 6.08 -22.95
C MET A 335 23.37 7.01 -24.03
N ARG A 336 22.68 8.13 -24.29
CA ARG A 336 23.17 9.19 -25.20
C ARG A 336 24.47 9.79 -24.69
N GLN A 337 24.57 10.07 -23.38
CA GLN A 337 25.80 10.58 -22.77
C GLN A 337 26.94 9.57 -22.86
N LEU A 338 26.67 8.28 -22.62
CA LEU A 338 27.68 7.22 -22.75
C LEU A 338 28.12 7.06 -24.22
N HIS A 339 27.20 7.12 -25.16
CA HIS A 339 27.50 7.05 -26.58
C HIS A 339 28.35 8.25 -27.04
N GLN A 340 27.97 9.47 -26.65
CA GLN A 340 28.74 10.68 -26.93
C GLN A 340 30.14 10.61 -26.30
N SER A 341 30.24 10.22 -25.03
CA SER A 341 31.52 10.08 -24.33
C SER A 341 32.43 9.03 -24.97
N LEU A 342 31.87 7.92 -25.47
CA LEU A 342 32.61 6.90 -26.23
C LEU A 342 33.11 7.44 -27.57
N ARG A 343 32.32 8.28 -28.26
CA ARG A 343 32.69 8.89 -29.54
C ARG A 343 33.73 9.99 -29.39
N GLU A 344 33.66 10.80 -28.34
CA GLU A 344 34.57 11.92 -28.07
C GLU A 344 35.90 11.45 -27.46
N ASN A 345 35.83 10.63 -26.41
CA ASN A 345 37.02 10.24 -25.65
C ASN A 345 37.63 8.92 -26.13
N HIS A 346 36.97 8.26 -27.09
CA HIS A 346 37.39 6.93 -27.56
C HIS A 346 37.52 5.91 -26.42
N HIS A 347 36.85 6.15 -25.29
CA HIS A 347 37.01 5.36 -24.08
C HIS A 347 35.81 5.53 -23.16
N LEU A 348 35.41 4.43 -22.53
CA LEU A 348 34.47 4.43 -21.41
C LEU A 348 35.10 3.71 -20.22
N ARG A 349 34.88 4.20 -19.00
CA ARG A 349 35.28 3.51 -17.77
C ARG A 349 34.54 2.17 -17.62
N HIS A 350 35.04 1.28 -16.77
CA HIS A 350 34.49 -0.08 -16.59
C HIS A 350 32.96 -0.09 -16.35
N GLY A 351 32.44 0.73 -15.43
CA GLY A 351 31.00 0.82 -15.19
C GLY A 351 30.19 1.31 -16.40
N GLY A 352 30.73 2.28 -17.15
CA GLY A 352 30.12 2.77 -18.39
C GLY A 352 30.09 1.72 -19.49
N ARG A 353 31.15 0.92 -19.63
CA ARG A 353 31.20 -0.21 -20.58
C ARG A 353 30.18 -1.29 -20.22
N MET A 354 30.05 -1.63 -18.94
CA MET A 354 29.07 -2.61 -18.48
C MET A 354 27.63 -2.13 -18.77
N GLN A 355 27.30 -0.89 -18.37
CA GLN A 355 25.98 -0.32 -18.57
C GLN A 355 25.63 -0.17 -20.06
N TYR A 356 26.55 0.38 -20.85
CA TYR A 356 26.33 0.59 -22.28
C TYR A 356 26.30 -0.74 -23.05
N GLY A 357 27.17 -1.69 -22.72
CA GLY A 357 27.19 -3.03 -23.35
C GLY A 357 25.92 -3.83 -23.09
N LEU A 358 25.40 -3.82 -21.86
CA LEU A 358 24.11 -4.45 -21.55
C LEU A 358 22.95 -3.78 -22.30
N PHE A 359 22.98 -2.46 -22.44
CA PHE A 359 21.99 -1.72 -23.23
C PHE A 359 22.05 -2.08 -24.72
N LEU A 360 23.25 -2.13 -25.32
CA LEU A 360 23.44 -2.52 -26.72
C LEU A 360 22.94 -3.96 -26.98
N LYS A 361 23.17 -4.88 -26.05
CA LYS A 361 22.60 -6.23 -26.10
C LYS A 361 21.07 -6.21 -25.98
N GLY A 362 20.51 -5.33 -25.15
CA GLY A 362 19.08 -5.16 -24.95
C GLY A 362 18.33 -4.63 -26.19
N ILE A 363 18.97 -3.76 -26.98
CA ILE A 363 18.39 -3.25 -28.24
C ILE A 363 18.53 -4.24 -29.43
N GLY A 364 19.16 -5.39 -29.23
CA GLY A 364 19.22 -6.48 -30.21
C GLY A 364 20.53 -6.60 -31.00
N LEU A 365 21.61 -5.93 -30.59
CA LEU A 365 22.93 -6.18 -31.19
C LEU A 365 23.51 -7.53 -30.74
N SER A 366 24.22 -8.20 -31.65
CA SER A 366 24.99 -9.39 -31.27
C SER A 366 26.15 -8.99 -30.36
N LEU A 367 26.69 -9.95 -29.60
CA LEU A 367 27.86 -9.73 -28.76
C LEU A 367 29.05 -9.21 -29.59
N GLU A 368 29.28 -9.79 -30.75
CA GLU A 368 30.36 -9.40 -31.67
C GLU A 368 30.20 -7.95 -32.16
N GLN A 369 28.98 -7.56 -32.53
CA GLN A 369 28.67 -6.20 -32.94
C GLN A 369 28.84 -5.20 -31.78
N ALA A 370 28.37 -5.55 -30.58
CA ALA A 370 28.53 -4.70 -29.40
C ALA A 370 30.01 -4.51 -29.03
N LEU A 371 30.83 -5.56 -29.14
CA LEU A 371 32.27 -5.49 -28.97
C LEU A 371 32.90 -4.60 -30.04
N GLN A 372 32.50 -4.73 -31.30
CA GLN A 372 33.00 -3.89 -32.38
C GLN A 372 32.72 -2.39 -32.16
N VAL A 373 31.56 -2.02 -31.61
CA VAL A 373 31.26 -0.61 -31.24
C VAL A 373 32.20 -0.11 -30.16
N LEU A 374 32.49 -0.94 -29.15
CA LEU A 374 33.38 -0.60 -28.05
C LEU A 374 34.86 -0.56 -28.50
N GLU A 375 35.28 -1.49 -29.36
CA GLU A 375 36.66 -1.62 -29.87
C GLU A 375 37.00 -0.58 -30.92
N VAL A 376 36.13 -0.34 -31.91
CA VAL A 376 36.31 0.70 -32.94
C VAL A 376 36.32 2.10 -32.29
N GLY A 377 35.57 2.28 -31.20
CA GLY A 377 35.67 3.44 -30.34
C GLY A 377 37.09 3.63 -29.79
N VAL A 378 37.70 2.58 -29.25
CA VAL A 378 39.01 2.61 -28.59
C VAL A 378 40.20 2.70 -29.54
N HIS A 379 40.16 2.02 -30.69
CA HIS A 379 41.26 2.03 -31.65
C HIS A 379 41.48 3.41 -32.29
N LYS A 380 40.42 4.20 -32.53
CA LYS A 380 40.57 5.58 -33.03
C LYS A 380 41.29 6.51 -32.05
N GLY A 381 41.14 6.31 -30.74
CA GLY A 381 41.84 7.08 -29.71
C GLY A 381 43.33 6.75 -29.59
N GLN A 382 43.70 5.49 -29.82
CA GLN A 382 45.11 5.06 -29.81
C GLN A 382 45.89 5.56 -31.04
N SER A 383 45.22 5.72 -32.18
CA SER A 383 45.82 6.34 -33.38
C SER A 383 46.10 7.83 -33.21
N GLY A 384 45.25 8.54 -32.46
CA GLY A 384 45.42 9.98 -32.16
C GLY A 384 46.50 10.29 -31.11
N CYS A 385 46.71 9.40 -30.14
CA CYS A 385 47.78 9.57 -29.13
C CYS A 385 49.20 9.24 -29.64
N ARG A 386 49.37 8.72 -30.86
CA ARG A 386 50.69 8.48 -31.47
C ARG A 386 51.18 9.61 -32.38
N GLN A 387 50.43 10.72 -32.50
CA GLN A 387 50.78 11.88 -33.32
C GLN A 387 50.87 13.20 -32.52
N VAL A 388 51.23 13.13 -31.24
CA VAL A 388 51.67 14.31 -30.47
C VAL A 388 53.07 14.08 -29.94
#